data_AF-A0A1I7UJ26-F1
#
_entry.id   AF-A0A1I7UJ26-F1
#
_cell.length_a   1.000
_cell.length_b   1.000
_cell.length_c   1.000
_cell.angle_alpha   90.00
_cell.angle_beta   90.00
_cell.angle_gamma   90.00
#
_symmetry.space_group_name_H-M   'P 1'
#
loop_
_entity.id
_entity.type
_entity.pdbx_description
1 polymer ?
#
loop_
_entity_poly.entity_id
_entity_poly.type
_entity_poly.pdbx_seq_one_letter_code
_entity_poly.pdbx_strand_id
1 'polypeptide(L)'
;MGGIFSKKEKTTRAAVSDQDNAILALKTQRDKMKQMIKRKENCMEKERQLAKQLLKDGRKDRALLILKKKRYQENIIDQTLKHLSKIEQMVNDLEFAEVQQRVTEGLRQGNDALKKLNQLFDIDEIDRIMEETKEAAEYQEEISNMLSGQLSNTDVSDVEKELEELLEAKGEKVQLPEVPSHEMPEREKEKAKAHRERVALEA
;
A
#
# COMPACT_ATOMS: atom_id res chain seq x y z
N MET A 1 52.99 -5.19 -36.61
CA MET A 1 52.88 -3.98 -35.76
C MET A 1 51.73 -3.16 -36.30
N GLY A 2 50.53 -3.08 -35.75
CA GLY A 2 49.91 -3.64 -34.56
C GLY A 2 48.40 -3.42 -34.74
N GLY A 3 47.59 -4.43 -34.48
CA GLY A 3 46.14 -4.33 -34.42
C GLY A 3 45.71 -4.54 -32.98
N ILE A 4 45.80 -3.47 -32.17
CA ILE A 4 45.55 -3.51 -30.74
C ILE A 4 44.25 -2.74 -30.47
N PHE A 5 43.24 -3.52 -30.10
CA PHE A 5 42.08 -3.15 -29.26
C PHE A 5 41.05 -2.18 -29.83
N SER A 6 39.98 -2.77 -30.34
CA SER A 6 38.63 -2.18 -30.27
C SER A 6 37.63 -3.26 -29.85
N LYS A 7 37.91 -3.93 -28.73
CA LYS A 7 36.90 -4.75 -28.05
C LYS A 7 36.01 -3.78 -27.27
N LYS A 8 35.01 -3.21 -27.96
CA LYS A 8 33.87 -2.59 -27.27
C LYS A 8 33.25 -3.69 -26.41
N GLU A 9 33.50 -3.63 -25.11
CA GLU A 9 32.65 -4.30 -24.14
C GLU A 9 31.23 -3.88 -24.46
N LYS A 10 30.44 -4.83 -24.97
CA LYS A 10 29.00 -4.72 -24.95
C LYS A 10 28.66 -4.71 -23.46
N THR A 11 28.56 -3.51 -22.89
CA THR A 11 27.84 -3.27 -21.65
C THR A 11 26.56 -4.06 -21.78
N THR A 12 26.43 -5.13 -21.01
CA THR A 12 25.23 -5.95 -20.95
C THR A 12 24.12 -5.02 -20.48
N ARG A 13 23.40 -4.41 -21.43
CA ARG A 13 22.08 -3.84 -21.16
C ARG A 13 21.34 -4.95 -20.43
N ALA A 14 20.97 -4.71 -19.18
CA ALA A 14 20.19 -5.63 -18.37
C ALA A 14 19.12 -6.25 -19.28
N ALA A 15 19.12 -7.58 -19.36
CA ALA A 15 18.18 -8.29 -20.20
C ALA A 15 16.77 -7.83 -19.81
N VAL A 16 16.06 -7.23 -20.75
CA VAL A 16 14.70 -6.72 -20.54
C VAL A 16 13.87 -7.87 -20.02
N SER A 17 13.36 -7.76 -18.79
CA SER A 17 12.55 -8.81 -18.18
C SER A 17 11.24 -8.95 -18.96
N ASP A 18 10.63 -10.14 -18.96
CA ASP A 18 9.29 -10.34 -19.52
C ASP A 18 8.28 -9.38 -18.86
N GLN A 19 8.53 -9.00 -17.60
CA GLN A 19 7.77 -8.00 -16.86
C GLN A 19 7.93 -6.58 -17.45
N ASP A 20 9.15 -6.18 -17.83
CA ASP A 20 9.40 -4.88 -18.46
C ASP A 20 8.68 -4.77 -19.81
N ASN A 21 8.67 -5.86 -20.58
CA ASN A 21 7.93 -5.95 -21.84
C ASN A 21 6.41 -5.83 -21.61
N ALA A 22 5.88 -6.45 -20.56
CA ALA A 22 4.46 -6.35 -20.20
C ALA A 22 4.10 -4.92 -19.77
N ILE A 23 4.92 -4.27 -18.94
CA ILE A 23 4.74 -2.89 -18.51
C ILE A 23 4.79 -1.94 -19.72
N LEU A 24 5.72 -2.16 -20.65
CA LEU A 24 5.82 -1.38 -21.88
C LEU A 24 4.57 -1.53 -22.77
N ALA A 25 4.05 -2.75 -22.91
CA ALA A 25 2.83 -3.01 -23.67
C ALA A 25 1.61 -2.30 -23.06
N LEU A 26 1.46 -2.34 -21.73
CA LEU A 26 0.39 -1.64 -21.01
C LEU A 26 0.52 -0.11 -21.15
N LYS A 27 1.72 0.44 -21.00
CA LYS A 27 1.98 1.89 -21.20
C LYS A 27 1.68 2.32 -22.63
N THR A 28 2.06 1.52 -23.61
CA THR A 28 1.74 1.76 -25.02
C THR A 28 0.23 1.77 -25.27
N GLN A 29 -0.49 0.83 -24.65
CA GLN A 29 -1.95 0.76 -24.76
C GLN A 29 -2.64 1.96 -24.11
N ARG A 30 -2.17 2.40 -22.94
CA ARG A 30 -2.61 3.63 -22.28
C ARG A 30 -2.47 4.85 -23.21
N ASP A 31 -1.32 4.98 -23.85
CA ASP A 31 -1.05 6.14 -24.73
C ASP A 31 -1.92 6.11 -25.99
N LYS A 32 -2.15 4.93 -26.58
CA LYS A 32 -3.11 4.75 -27.67
C LYS A 32 -4.53 5.12 -27.26
N MET A 33 -4.98 4.72 -26.06
CA MET A 33 -6.30 5.08 -25.53
C MET A 33 -6.43 6.60 -25.33
N LYS A 34 -5.42 7.26 -24.77
CA LYS A 34 -5.39 8.73 -24.64
C LYS A 34 -5.47 9.43 -26.01
N GLN A 35 -4.76 8.91 -27.00
CA GLN A 35 -4.83 9.44 -28.37
C GLN A 35 -6.23 9.22 -28.99
N MET A 36 -6.86 8.08 -28.76
CA MET A 36 -8.23 7.81 -29.21
C MET A 36 -9.25 8.76 -28.59
N ILE A 37 -9.15 9.01 -27.28
CA ILE A 37 -10.02 9.98 -26.57
C ILE A 37 -9.89 11.36 -27.23
N LYS A 38 -8.67 11.87 -27.39
CA LYS A 38 -8.42 13.19 -28.01
C LYS A 38 -8.97 13.28 -29.43
N ARG A 39 -8.84 12.22 -30.23
CA ARG A 39 -9.43 12.16 -31.59
C ARG A 39 -10.95 12.21 -31.55
N LYS A 40 -11.58 11.51 -30.60
CA LYS A 40 -13.04 11.48 -30.43
C LYS A 40 -13.59 12.81 -29.92
N GLU A 41 -12.91 13.46 -28.98
CA GLU A 41 -13.26 14.80 -28.51
C GLU A 41 -13.28 15.82 -29.64
N ASN A 42 -12.24 15.84 -30.48
CA ASN A 42 -12.19 16.69 -31.67
C ASN A 42 -13.34 16.40 -32.67
N CYS A 43 -13.74 15.13 -32.81
CA CYS A 43 -14.91 14.77 -33.62
C CYS A 43 -16.21 15.29 -33.00
N MET A 44 -16.38 15.18 -31.69
CA MET A 44 -17.57 15.70 -30.99
C MET A 44 -17.70 17.22 -31.11
N GLU A 45 -16.59 17.96 -31.10
CA GLU A 45 -16.60 19.42 -31.30
C GLU A 45 -17.10 19.78 -32.71
N LYS A 46 -16.61 19.08 -33.73
CA LYS A 46 -17.09 19.25 -35.12
C LYS A 46 -18.57 18.90 -35.25
N GLU A 47 -19.01 17.81 -34.63
CA GLU A 47 -20.43 17.41 -34.62
C GLU A 47 -21.30 18.44 -33.90
N ARG A 48 -20.81 19.06 -32.82
CA ARG A 48 -21.49 20.16 -32.13
C ARG A 48 -21.63 21.40 -33.01
N GLN A 49 -20.59 21.75 -33.77
CA GLN A 49 -20.66 22.86 -34.74
C GLN A 49 -21.65 22.56 -35.87
N LEU A 50 -21.59 21.33 -36.43
CA LEU A 50 -22.51 20.89 -37.48
C LEU A 50 -23.97 20.89 -36.99
N ALA A 51 -24.22 20.40 -35.77
CA ALA A 51 -25.56 20.45 -35.16
C ALA A 51 -26.07 21.88 -35.01
N LYS A 52 -25.21 22.83 -34.62
CA LYS A 52 -25.57 24.26 -34.54
C LYS A 52 -25.92 24.83 -35.92
N GLN A 53 -25.18 24.48 -36.97
CA GLN A 53 -25.47 24.90 -38.34
C GLN A 53 -26.82 24.34 -38.82
N LEU A 54 -27.06 23.04 -38.64
CA LEU A 54 -28.31 22.39 -39.03
C LEU A 54 -29.54 22.98 -38.31
N LEU A 55 -29.38 23.45 -37.06
CA LEU A 55 -30.43 24.16 -36.34
C LEU A 55 -30.72 25.55 -36.94
N LYS A 56 -29.69 26.27 -37.39
CA LYS A 56 -29.86 27.55 -38.11
C LYS A 56 -30.58 27.36 -39.44
N ASP A 57 -30.29 26.25 -40.14
CA ASP A 57 -30.91 25.89 -41.42
C ASP A 57 -32.32 25.31 -41.27
N GLY A 58 -32.88 25.27 -40.06
CA GLY A 58 -34.23 24.75 -39.77
C GLY A 58 -34.37 23.22 -39.85
N ARG A 59 -33.28 22.48 -40.08
CA ARG A 59 -33.28 21.00 -40.25
C ARG A 59 -33.18 20.27 -38.91
N LYS A 60 -34.26 20.33 -38.12
CA LYS A 60 -34.32 19.78 -36.75
C LYS A 60 -34.05 18.26 -36.67
N ASP A 61 -34.59 17.46 -37.59
CA ASP A 61 -34.42 16.00 -37.54
C ASP A 61 -32.97 15.57 -37.74
N ARG A 62 -32.25 16.26 -38.63
CA ARG A 62 -30.81 16.01 -38.86
C ARG A 62 -29.97 16.47 -37.68
N ALA A 63 -30.31 17.61 -37.07
CA ALA A 63 -29.64 18.07 -35.86
C ALA A 63 -29.82 17.07 -34.70
N LEU A 64 -31.02 16.51 -34.52
CA LEU A 64 -31.30 15.48 -33.52
C LEU A 64 -30.44 14.23 -33.74
N LEU A 65 -30.30 13.77 -34.98
CA LEU A 65 -29.47 12.61 -35.32
C LEU A 65 -27.99 12.84 -34.95
N ILE A 66 -27.44 14.01 -35.25
CA ILE A 66 -26.05 14.36 -34.90
C ILE A 66 -25.88 14.44 -33.39
N LEU A 67 -26.85 14.99 -32.64
CA LEU A 67 -26.79 15.01 -31.19
C LEU A 67 -26.87 13.61 -30.56
N LYS A 68 -27.67 12.70 -31.13
CA LYS A 68 -27.68 11.28 -30.73
C LYS A 68 -26.32 10.62 -30.97
N LYS A 69 -25.70 10.89 -32.13
CA LYS A 69 -24.36 10.41 -32.45
C LYS A 69 -23.31 10.93 -31.48
N LYS A 70 -23.37 12.21 -31.11
CA LYS A 70 -22.51 12.83 -30.10
C LYS A 70 -22.65 12.13 -28.75
N ARG A 71 -23.88 11.88 -28.28
CA ARG A 71 -24.12 11.18 -26.99
C ARG A 71 -23.60 9.74 -26.99
N TYR A 72 -23.67 9.05 -28.12
CA TYR A 72 -23.04 7.74 -28.27
C TYR A 72 -21.50 7.82 -28.18
N GLN A 73 -20.88 8.86 -28.75
CA GLN A 73 -19.44 9.07 -28.64
C GLN A 73 -19.01 9.41 -27.20
N GLU A 74 -19.81 10.20 -26.47
CA GLU A 74 -19.60 10.46 -25.03
C GLU A 74 -19.54 9.14 -24.24
N ASN A 75 -20.51 8.24 -24.45
CA ASN A 75 -20.51 6.93 -23.80
C ASN A 75 -19.25 6.10 -24.11
N ILE A 76 -18.75 6.15 -25.35
CA ILE A 76 -17.51 5.46 -25.74
C ILE A 76 -16.30 6.07 -25.03
N ILE A 77 -16.24 7.40 -24.92
CA ILE A 77 -15.18 8.10 -24.19
C ILE A 77 -15.20 7.67 -22.72
N ASP A 78 -16.39 7.65 -22.09
CA ASP A 78 -16.55 7.21 -20.70
C ASP A 78 -16.11 5.76 -20.49
N GLN A 79 -16.45 4.85 -21.41
CA GLN A 79 -15.95 3.48 -21.38
C GLN A 79 -14.43 3.42 -21.52
N THR A 80 -13.85 4.22 -22.43
CA THR A 80 -12.40 4.28 -22.64
C THR A 80 -11.68 4.82 -21.40
N LEU A 81 -12.24 5.82 -20.72
CA LEU A 81 -11.70 6.33 -19.44
C LEU A 81 -11.73 5.26 -18.34
N LYS A 82 -12.80 4.46 -18.26
CA LYS A 82 -12.85 3.30 -17.34
C LYS A 82 -11.78 2.27 -17.67
N HIS A 83 -11.53 2.00 -18.94
CA HIS A 83 -10.44 1.11 -19.36
C HIS A 83 -9.05 1.68 -19.07
N LEU A 84 -8.88 3.00 -19.21
CA LEU A 84 -7.63 3.68 -18.86
C LEU A 84 -7.29 3.48 -17.38
N SER A 85 -8.27 3.70 -16.48
CA SER A 85 -8.10 3.47 -15.04
C SER A 85 -7.75 2.01 -14.73
N LYS A 86 -8.35 1.04 -15.42
CA LYS A 86 -7.99 -0.38 -15.27
C LYS A 86 -6.55 -0.66 -15.70
N ILE A 87 -6.06 -0.04 -16.78
CA ILE A 87 -4.67 -0.20 -17.20
C ILE A 87 -3.72 0.38 -16.16
N GLU A 88 -4.05 1.54 -15.59
CA GLU A 88 -3.26 2.14 -14.51
C GLU A 88 -3.21 1.24 -13.27
N GLN A 89 -4.34 0.62 -12.90
CA GLN A 89 -4.37 -0.39 -11.84
C GLN A 89 -3.47 -1.59 -12.16
N MET A 90 -3.58 -2.18 -13.35
CA MET A 90 -2.75 -3.32 -13.75
C MET A 90 -1.25 -3.01 -13.76
N VAL A 91 -0.86 -1.78 -14.11
CA VAL A 91 0.55 -1.36 -14.02
C VAL A 91 1.02 -1.33 -12.57
N ASN A 92 0.24 -0.73 -11.67
CA ASN A 92 0.56 -0.70 -10.24
C ASN A 92 0.62 -2.11 -9.63
N ASP A 93 -0.31 -2.98 -10.02
CA ASP A 93 -0.35 -4.37 -9.56
C ASP A 93 0.89 -5.15 -10.01
N LEU A 94 1.37 -4.92 -11.24
CA LEU A 94 2.63 -5.52 -11.72
C LEU A 94 3.85 -4.99 -10.98
N GLU A 95 3.92 -3.68 -10.72
CA GLU A 95 5.01 -3.08 -9.94
C GLU A 95 5.02 -3.62 -8.51
N PHE A 96 3.84 -3.82 -7.91
CA PHE A 96 3.72 -4.46 -6.60
C PHE A 96 4.13 -5.94 -6.64
N ALA A 97 3.74 -6.69 -7.67
CA ALA A 97 4.12 -8.08 -7.85
C ALA A 97 5.65 -8.25 -7.98
N GLU A 98 6.34 -7.30 -8.64
CA GLU A 98 7.80 -7.28 -8.73
C GLU A 98 8.45 -7.12 -7.34
N VAL A 99 7.93 -6.21 -6.51
CA VAL A 99 8.38 -6.05 -5.12
C VAL A 99 8.10 -7.31 -4.32
N GLN A 100 6.92 -7.89 -4.46
CA GLN A 100 6.54 -9.11 -3.76
C GLN A 100 7.46 -10.27 -4.15
N GLN A 101 7.80 -10.41 -5.43
CA GLN A 101 8.77 -11.40 -5.90
C GLN A 101 10.12 -11.21 -5.20
N ARG A 102 10.67 -9.99 -5.17
CA ARG A 102 11.94 -9.70 -4.47
C ARG A 102 11.88 -10.04 -2.98
N VAL A 103 10.79 -9.71 -2.30
CA VAL A 103 10.61 -10.03 -0.87
C VAL A 103 10.57 -11.54 -0.66
N THR A 104 9.81 -12.28 -1.48
CA THR A 104 9.76 -13.75 -1.36
C THR A 104 11.10 -14.42 -1.64
N GLU A 105 11.87 -13.89 -2.59
CA GLU A 105 13.22 -14.37 -2.88
C GLU A 105 14.21 -14.06 -1.74
N GLY A 106 14.11 -12.88 -1.12
CA GLY A 106 14.87 -12.53 0.08
C GLY A 106 14.54 -13.43 1.28
N LEU A 107 13.25 -13.73 1.51
CA LEU A 107 12.82 -14.67 2.54
C LEU A 107 13.34 -16.09 2.27
N ARG A 108 13.35 -16.53 1.01
CA ARG A 108 13.90 -17.84 0.63
C ARG A 108 15.40 -17.91 0.91
N GLN A 109 16.15 -16.89 0.53
CA GLN A 109 17.59 -16.81 0.83
C GLN A 109 17.86 -16.77 2.34
N GLY A 110 17.07 -16.02 3.10
CA GLY A 110 17.15 -16.00 4.57
C GLY A 110 16.86 -17.35 5.20
N ASN A 111 15.84 -18.06 4.72
CA ASN A 111 15.52 -19.42 5.18
C ASN A 111 16.66 -20.41 4.85
N ASP A 112 17.21 -20.34 3.64
CA ASP A 112 18.35 -21.19 3.25
C ASP A 112 19.61 -20.87 4.08
N ALA A 113 19.84 -19.61 4.43
CA ALA A 113 20.93 -19.21 5.33
C ALA A 113 20.70 -19.73 6.76
N LEU A 114 19.48 -19.62 7.29
CA LEU A 114 19.10 -20.19 8.59
C LEU A 114 19.26 -21.71 8.61
N LYS A 115 18.88 -22.41 7.54
CA LYS A 115 19.10 -23.87 7.42
C LYS A 115 20.58 -24.22 7.46
N LYS A 116 21.44 -23.48 6.77
CA LYS A 116 22.89 -23.70 6.80
C LYS A 116 23.47 -23.42 8.18
N LEU A 117 23.00 -22.36 8.84
CA LEU A 117 23.39 -22.04 10.22
C LEU A 117 22.97 -23.16 11.17
N ASN A 118 21.73 -23.64 11.07
CA ASN A 118 21.21 -24.78 11.85
C ASN A 118 21.94 -26.09 11.56
N GLN A 119 22.49 -26.28 10.36
CA GLN A 119 23.33 -27.44 10.03
C GLN A 119 24.77 -27.32 10.57
N LEU A 120 25.24 -26.12 10.87
CA LEU A 120 26.56 -25.87 11.47
C LEU A 120 26.52 -26.02 13.00
N PHE A 121 25.36 -25.87 13.62
CA PHE A 121 25.13 -26.33 14.98
C PHE A 121 25.02 -27.87 14.94
N ASP A 122 25.80 -28.56 15.78
CA ASP A 122 25.74 -30.02 15.87
C ASP A 122 24.32 -30.44 16.24
N ILE A 123 23.73 -31.36 15.47
CA ILE A 123 22.40 -31.93 15.75
C ILE A 123 22.38 -32.50 17.17
N ASP A 124 23.50 -33.07 17.61
CA ASP A 124 23.70 -33.57 18.97
C ASP A 124 23.62 -32.49 20.05
N GLU A 125 24.03 -31.25 19.76
CA GLU A 125 23.93 -30.13 20.71
C GLU A 125 22.50 -29.59 20.77
N ILE A 126 21.78 -29.60 19.65
CA ILE A 126 20.35 -29.24 19.61
C ILE A 126 19.51 -30.30 20.34
N ASP A 127 19.76 -31.59 20.10
CA ASP A 127 19.05 -32.68 20.77
C ASP A 127 19.31 -32.66 22.28
N ARG A 128 20.56 -32.40 22.72
CA ARG A 128 20.87 -32.21 24.14
C ARG A 128 20.16 -31.01 24.76
N ILE A 129 20.15 -29.85 24.10
CA ILE A 129 19.45 -28.67 24.63
C ILE A 129 17.94 -28.92 24.71
N MET A 130 17.36 -29.63 23.73
CA MET A 130 15.95 -30.01 23.75
C MET A 130 15.63 -31.00 24.87
N GLU A 131 16.48 -32.00 25.10
CA GLU A 131 16.38 -32.94 26.23
C GLU A 131 16.52 -32.20 27.57
N GLU A 132 17.57 -31.39 27.76
CA GLU A 132 17.79 -30.61 28.99
C GLU A 132 16.64 -29.64 29.28
N THR A 133 16.08 -28.99 28.25
CA THR A 133 14.94 -28.07 28.42
C THR A 133 13.67 -28.83 28.81
N LYS A 134 13.46 -30.01 28.22
CA LYS A 134 12.31 -30.87 28.52
C LYS A 134 12.42 -31.43 29.95
N GLU A 135 13.59 -31.93 30.34
CA GLU A 135 13.85 -32.39 31.71
C GLU A 135 13.68 -31.25 32.73
N ALA A 136 14.16 -30.04 32.43
CA ALA A 136 13.96 -28.89 33.31
C ALA A 136 12.49 -28.48 33.43
N ALA A 137 11.72 -28.56 32.34
CA ALA A 137 10.28 -28.30 32.36
C ALA A 137 9.51 -29.36 33.17
N GLU A 138 9.85 -30.64 32.98
CA GLU A 138 9.29 -31.75 33.75
C GLU A 138 9.64 -31.63 35.24
N TYR A 139 10.88 -31.26 35.57
CA TYR A 139 11.30 -31.02 36.95
C TYR A 139 10.58 -29.82 37.58
N GLN A 140 10.36 -28.75 36.83
CA GLN A 140 9.54 -27.62 37.29
C GLN A 140 8.08 -28.02 37.53
N GLU A 141 7.51 -28.85 36.65
CA GLU A 141 6.16 -29.37 36.80
C GLU A 141 6.06 -30.32 38.00
N GLU A 142 7.06 -31.16 38.24
CA GLU A 142 7.15 -32.03 39.41
C GLU A 142 7.26 -31.22 40.71
N ILE A 143 8.09 -30.17 40.73
CA ILE A 143 8.17 -29.23 41.86
C ILE A 143 6.80 -28.54 42.07
N SER A 144 6.17 -28.07 41.00
CA SER A 144 4.87 -27.40 41.08
C SER A 144 3.77 -28.33 41.61
N ASN A 145 3.77 -29.59 41.17
CA ASN A 145 2.85 -30.62 41.63
C ASN A 145 3.11 -31.03 43.09
N MET A 146 4.38 -31.11 43.50
CA MET A 146 4.76 -31.39 44.88
C MET A 146 4.37 -30.26 45.82
N LEU A 147 4.62 -29.00 45.43
CA LEU A 147 4.27 -27.82 46.22
C LEU A 147 2.75 -27.64 46.30
N SER A 148 2.03 -27.77 45.18
CA SER A 148 0.56 -27.66 45.16
C SER A 148 -0.15 -28.79 45.92
N GLY A 149 0.44 -29.99 45.96
CA GLY A 149 -0.07 -31.11 46.75
C GLY A 149 0.18 -31.02 48.27
N GLN A 150 1.12 -30.17 48.71
CA GLN A 150 1.49 -30.02 50.12
C GLN A 150 0.95 -28.75 50.79
N LEU A 151 0.56 -27.73 50.00
CA LEU A 151 0.04 -26.47 50.52
C LEU A 151 -1.46 -26.55 50.79
N SER A 152 -1.91 -26.06 51.95
CA SER A 152 -3.33 -25.90 52.24
C SER A 152 -3.88 -24.63 51.57
N ASN A 153 -5.21 -24.56 51.36
CA ASN A 153 -5.84 -23.36 50.77
C ASN A 153 -5.55 -22.07 51.56
N THR A 154 -5.30 -22.18 52.87
CA THR A 154 -4.88 -21.07 53.72
C THR A 154 -3.45 -20.63 53.43
N ASP A 155 -2.52 -21.58 53.24
CA ASP A 155 -1.12 -21.27 52.93
C ASP A 155 -1.00 -20.59 51.55
N VAL A 156 -1.79 -21.02 50.57
CA VAL A 156 -1.84 -20.40 49.24
C VAL A 156 -2.30 -18.94 49.32
N SER A 157 -3.33 -18.65 50.13
CA SER A 157 -3.85 -17.29 50.31
C SER A 157 -2.86 -16.34 51.00
N ASP A 158 -2.05 -16.86 51.92
CA ASP A 158 -1.04 -16.04 52.61
C ASP A 158 0.18 -15.75 51.72
N VAL A 159 0.58 -16.71 50.88
CA VAL A 159 1.62 -16.51 49.84
C VAL A 159 1.15 -15.51 48.76
N GLU A 160 -0.12 -15.55 48.38
CA GLU A 160 -0.70 -14.57 47.44
C GLU A 160 -0.62 -13.13 47.98
N LYS A 161 -0.88 -12.92 49.28
CA LYS A 161 -0.74 -11.60 49.92
C LYS A 161 0.72 -11.15 49.98
N GLU A 162 1.65 -12.05 50.32
CA GLU A 162 3.09 -11.74 50.33
C GLU A 162 3.59 -11.37 48.93
N LEU A 163 3.10 -12.04 47.88
CA LEU A 163 3.38 -11.69 46.49
C LEU A 163 2.84 -10.30 46.12
N GLU A 164 1.63 -9.95 46.57
CA GLU A 164 1.02 -8.64 46.35
C GLU A 164 1.82 -7.52 47.04
N GLU A 165 2.26 -7.74 48.29
CA GLU A 165 3.14 -6.82 49.01
C GLU A 165 4.50 -6.63 48.30
N LEU A 166 5.08 -7.69 47.74
CA LEU A 166 6.33 -7.61 46.97
C LEU A 166 6.16 -6.87 45.64
N LEU A 167 5.01 -7.02 44.96
CA LEU A 167 4.69 -6.27 43.75
C LEU A 167 4.47 -4.79 44.04
N GLU A 168 3.78 -4.46 45.14
CA GLU A 168 3.63 -3.09 45.61
C GLU A 168 4.98 -2.46 46.00
N ALA A 169 5.86 -3.21 46.65
CA ALA A 169 7.21 -2.79 47.02
C ALA A 169 8.15 -2.61 45.81
N LYS A 170 7.97 -3.40 44.74
CA LYS A 170 8.76 -3.31 43.50
C LYS A 170 8.33 -2.16 42.58
N GLY A 171 7.18 -1.54 42.85
CA GLY A 171 6.84 -0.21 42.36
C GLY A 171 6.86 -0.04 40.85
N GLU A 172 5.92 -0.68 40.13
CA GLU A 172 5.43 -0.12 38.86
C GLU A 172 4.12 0.62 39.10
N LYS A 173 4.20 1.74 39.82
CA LYS A 173 3.44 2.90 39.35
C LYS A 173 4.09 3.31 38.05
N VAL A 174 3.61 2.77 36.93
CA VAL A 174 3.92 3.29 35.60
C VAL A 174 3.50 4.77 35.60
N GLN A 175 4.44 5.67 35.90
CA GLN A 175 4.26 7.09 35.65
C GLN A 175 4.35 7.26 34.14
N LEU A 176 3.20 7.13 33.48
CA LEU A 176 3.06 7.63 32.12
C LEU A 176 3.39 9.13 32.15
N PRO A 177 4.34 9.61 31.32
CA PRO A 177 4.66 11.03 31.29
C PRO A 177 3.40 11.83 30.94
N GLU A 178 3.18 12.92 31.66
CA GLU A 178 2.03 13.79 31.48
C GLU A 178 2.03 14.35 30.04
N VAL A 179 0.92 14.14 29.32
CA VAL A 179 0.76 14.59 27.94
C VAL A 179 0.96 16.12 27.92
N PRO A 180 1.84 16.68 27.07
CA PRO A 180 2.08 18.11 27.03
C PRO A 180 0.79 18.89 26.77
N SER A 181 0.30 19.61 27.78
CA SER A 181 -0.84 20.51 27.69
C SER A 181 -0.41 21.87 27.11
N HIS A 182 0.23 21.88 25.93
CA HIS A 182 0.43 23.13 25.21
C HIS A 182 -0.83 23.42 24.40
N GLU A 183 -1.52 24.51 24.72
CA GLU A 183 -2.57 25.04 23.85
C GLU A 183 -1.97 25.26 22.46
N MET A 184 -2.47 24.51 21.49
CA MET A 184 -2.14 24.74 20.10
C MET A 184 -2.56 26.17 19.74
N PRO A 185 -1.70 26.96 19.06
CA PRO A 185 -2.06 28.31 18.68
C PRO A 185 -3.36 28.27 17.86
N GLU A 186 -4.37 29.02 18.32
CA GLU A 186 -5.64 29.16 17.62
C GLU A 186 -5.37 29.66 16.21
N ARG A 187 -5.64 28.78 15.23
CA ARG A 187 -5.67 29.17 13.83
C ARG A 187 -6.81 30.16 13.65
N GLU A 188 -6.48 31.43 13.45
CA GLU A 188 -7.43 32.49 13.13
C GLU A 188 -8.37 31.99 12.02
N LYS A 189 -9.64 31.80 12.38
CA LYS A 189 -10.70 31.52 11.43
C LYS A 189 -10.94 32.80 10.66
N GLU A 190 -10.36 32.89 9.47
CA GLU A 190 -10.72 33.87 8.44
C GLU A 190 -12.24 33.77 8.20
N LYS A 191 -12.97 34.76 8.72
CA LYS A 191 -14.42 34.88 8.52
C LYS A 191 -14.68 35.33 7.09
N ALA A 192 -14.81 34.36 6.19
CA ALA A 192 -15.53 34.57 4.94
C ALA A 192 -17.04 34.60 5.22
N LYS A 193 -17.66 35.77 5.08
CA LYS A 193 -19.05 36.08 4.65
C LYS A 193 -19.40 37.48 5.14
N ALA A 194 -20.06 38.37 4.41
CA ALA A 194 -20.68 38.27 3.12
C ALA A 194 -20.88 39.70 2.59
N HIS A 195 -20.78 39.80 1.27
CA HIS A 195 -21.44 40.78 0.43
C HIS A 195 -22.78 41.27 1.01
N ARG A 196 -22.88 42.59 1.21
CA ARG A 196 -24.14 43.33 1.16
C ARG A 196 -23.87 44.72 0.59
N GLU A 197 -24.16 44.86 -0.70
CA GLU A 197 -24.50 46.15 -1.31
C GLU A 197 -25.63 46.84 -0.54
N ARG A 198 -25.43 48.12 -0.22
CA ARG A 198 -26.36 49.27 -0.37
C ARG A 198 -25.46 50.51 -0.42
N VAL A 199 -25.14 51.09 -1.59
CA VAL A 199 -25.86 52.12 -2.36
C VAL A 199 -26.27 53.34 -1.51
N ALA A 200 -25.87 54.53 -2.01
CA ALA A 200 -26.30 55.90 -1.67
C ALA A 200 -25.76 56.47 -0.32
N LEU A 201 -25.35 57.74 -0.18
CA LEU A 201 -25.50 58.96 -0.98
C LEU A 201 -24.47 60.01 -0.46
N GLU A 202 -24.16 61.01 -1.31
CA GLU A 202 -23.60 62.34 -1.05
C GLU A 202 -23.62 62.89 0.40
N ALA A 203 -22.51 63.51 0.82
CA ALA A 203 -22.37 64.95 1.09
C ALA A 203 -20.93 65.29 1.50
#